data_AF-A0A2H0USK0-F1
#
_entry.id   AF-A0A2H0USK0-F1
#
_cell.length_a   1.000
_cell.length_b   1.000
_cell.length_c   1.000
_cell.angle_alpha   90.00
_cell.angle_beta   90.00
_cell.angle_gamma   90.00
#
_symmetry.space_group_name_H-M   'P 1'
#
loop_
_entity.id
_entity.type
_entity.pdbx_description
1 polymer ?
#
loop_
_entity_poly.entity_id
_entity_poly.type
_entity_poly.pdbx_seq_one_letter_code
_entity_poly.pdbx_strand_id
1 'polypeptide(L)'
;MPLTREQSLPYMAEVLGWEIGINSKQISRDFKFDDFKTAMKFVNSVAELAEEEGHHPDIHISYNKVRLINSTHAIGGLTENDFILAAKINRIK
;
A
#
# COMPACT_ATOMS: atom_id res chain seq x y z
N MET A 1 17.87 -7.96 -1.01
CA MET A 1 17.18 -9.09 -0.35
C MET A 1 15.89 -8.53 0.25
N PRO A 2 14.76 -9.25 0.19
CA PRO A 2 13.53 -8.77 0.80
C PRO A 2 13.68 -8.73 2.33
N LEU A 3 12.97 -7.79 2.95
CA LEU A 3 12.88 -7.68 4.40
C LEU A 3 12.27 -8.95 4.99
N THR A 4 12.81 -9.40 6.12
CA THR A 4 12.16 -10.44 6.92
C THR A 4 10.94 -9.88 7.65
N ARG A 5 10.13 -10.77 8.23
CA ARG A 5 9.00 -10.36 9.08
C ARG A 5 9.48 -9.47 10.23
N GLU A 6 10.55 -9.87 10.92
CA GLU A 6 11.12 -9.15 12.05
C GLU A 6 11.60 -7.75 11.64
N GLN A 7 12.26 -7.64 10.49
CA GLN A 7 12.69 -6.33 9.94
C GLN A 7 11.51 -5.46 9.51
N SER A 8 10.37 -6.06 9.15
CA SER A 8 9.15 -5.33 8.76
C SER A 8 8.39 -4.75 9.96
N LEU A 9 8.53 -5.33 11.15
CA LEU A 9 7.72 -4.94 12.33
C LEU A 9 7.86 -3.47 12.74
N PRO A 10 9.07 -2.86 12.78
CA PRO A 10 9.20 -1.44 13.09
C PRO A 10 8.43 -0.56 12.11
N TYR A 11 8.47 -0.88 10.82
CA TYR A 11 7.76 -0.11 9.79
C TYR A 11 6.24 -0.25 9.90
N MET A 12 5.73 -1.41 10.32
CA MET A 12 4.29 -1.60 10.54
C MET A 12 3.70 -0.64 11.58
N ALA A 13 4.51 -0.18 12.56
CA ALA A 13 4.08 0.81 13.54
C ALA A 13 3.80 2.19 12.91
N GLU A 14 4.48 2.51 11.81
CA GLU A 14 4.37 3.78 11.08
C GLU A 14 3.23 3.78 10.04
N VAL A 15 2.72 2.60 9.67
CA VAL A 15 1.69 2.43 8.64
C VAL A 15 0.40 1.86 9.23
N LEU A 16 -0.16 2.54 10.24
CA LEU A 16 -1.40 2.12 10.90
C LEU A 16 -2.53 1.82 9.89
N GLY A 17 -3.22 0.70 10.12
CA GLY A 17 -4.30 0.20 9.27
C GLY A 17 -3.84 -0.66 8.09
N TRP A 18 -2.54 -0.74 7.81
CA TRP A 18 -1.99 -1.74 6.90
C TRP A 18 -1.78 -3.08 7.62
N GLU A 19 -1.91 -4.16 6.86
CA GLU A 19 -1.74 -5.53 7.35
C GLU A 19 -0.61 -6.21 6.59
N ILE A 20 0.27 -6.91 7.31
CA ILE A 20 1.33 -7.72 6.71
C ILE A 20 0.79 -9.09 6.30
N GLY A 21 1.08 -9.51 5.07
CA GLY A 21 0.69 -10.82 4.55
C GLY A 21 1.31 -11.97 5.34
N ILE A 22 0.68 -13.15 5.29
CA ILE A 22 1.11 -14.36 6.03
C ILE A 22 2.57 -14.72 5.70
N ASN A 23 2.96 -14.62 4.43
CA ASN A 23 4.32 -14.88 3.96
C ASN A 23 5.29 -13.70 4.12
N SER A 24 4.83 -12.57 4.67
CA SER A 24 5.60 -11.33 4.86
C SER A 24 6.21 -10.78 3.55
N LYS A 25 5.58 -11.04 2.40
CA LYS A 25 6.03 -10.55 1.09
C LYS A 25 5.31 -9.30 0.59
N GLN A 26 4.24 -8.90 1.27
CA GLN A 26 3.41 -7.76 0.89
C GLN A 26 2.72 -7.18 2.13
N ILE A 27 2.32 -5.92 2.03
CA ILE A 27 1.37 -5.29 2.95
C ILE A 27 0.13 -4.87 2.18
N SER A 28 -1.03 -4.84 2.84
CA SER A 28 -2.27 -4.42 2.20
C SER A 28 -3.17 -3.61 3.12
N ARG A 29 -3.99 -2.73 2.54
CA ARG A 29 -5.01 -1.98 3.26
C ARG A 29 -6.28 -1.85 2.43
N ASP A 30 -7.42 -2.03 3.10
CA ASP A 30 -8.74 -1.84 2.52
C ASP A 30 -9.30 -0.46 2.92
N PHE A 31 -9.82 0.27 1.93
CA PHE A 31 -10.47 1.56 2.07
C PHE A 31 -11.91 1.47 1.58
N LYS A 32 -12.82 2.19 2.26
CA LYS A 32 -14.23 2.29 1.88
C LYS A 32 -14.62 3.76 1.78
N PHE A 33 -15.37 4.09 0.73
CA PHE A 33 -15.85 5.42 0.39
C PHE A 33 -17.38 5.43 0.29
N ASP A 34 -17.97 6.61 0.13
CA ASP A 34 -19.43 6.73 0.00
C ASP A 34 -19.92 6.28 -1.38
N ASP A 35 -19.14 6.57 -2.43
CA ASP A 35 -19.48 6.27 -3.82
C ASP A 35 -18.24 5.94 -4.67
N PHE A 36 -18.50 5.50 -5.91
CA PHE A 36 -17.46 5.17 -6.89
C PHE A 36 -16.61 6.39 -7.28
N LYS A 37 -17.22 7.59 -7.36
CA LYS A 37 -16.51 8.81 -7.77
C LYS A 37 -15.45 9.20 -6.75
N THR A 38 -15.75 9.08 -5.46
CA THR A 38 -14.84 9.38 -4.36
C THR A 38 -13.75 8.32 -4.26
N ALA A 39 -14.07 7.04 -4.48
CA ALA A 39 -13.06 5.98 -4.58
C ALA A 39 -12.07 6.25 -5.72
N MET A 40 -12.55 6.65 -6.91
CA MET A 40 -11.67 6.96 -8.04
C MET A 40 -10.79 8.19 -7.81
N LYS A 41 -11.27 9.22 -7.09
CA LYS A 41 -10.41 10.36 -6.69
C LYS A 41 -9.23 9.89 -5.83
N PHE A 42 -9.50 9.03 -4.85
CA PHE A 42 -8.45 8.44 -4.03
C PHE A 42 -7.47 7.60 -4.86
N VAL A 43 -7.98 6.74 -5.75
CA VAL A 43 -7.12 5.94 -6.66
C VAL A 43 -6.21 6.83 -7.50
N ASN A 44 -6.72 7.93 -8.05
CA ASN A 44 -5.92 8.85 -8.84
C ASN A 44 -4.79 9.49 -8.00
N SER A 45 -5.08 9.94 -6.78
CA SER A 45 -4.05 10.47 -5.87
C SER A 45 -3.00 9.43 -5.49
N VAL A 46 -3.40 8.16 -5.31
CA VAL A 46 -2.45 7.06 -5.09
C VAL A 46 -1.59 6.82 -6.33
N ALA A 47 -2.16 6.93 -7.54
CA ALA A 47 -1.42 6.74 -8.79
C ALA A 47 -0.37 7.84 -9.00
N GLU A 48 -0.72 9.10 -8.73
CA GLU A 48 0.23 10.23 -8.76
C GLU A 48 1.39 10.00 -7.79
N LEU A 49 1.07 9.64 -6.54
CA LEU A 49 2.07 9.35 -5.52
C LEU A 49 2.97 8.15 -5.88
N ALA A 50 2.38 7.09 -6.43
CA ALA A 50 3.12 5.91 -6.86
C ALA A 50 4.14 6.24 -7.95
N GLU A 51 3.79 7.14 -8.87
CA GLU A 51 4.70 7.60 -9.92
C GLU A 51 5.83 8.48 -9.36
N GLU A 52 5.51 9.40 -8.43
CA GLU A 52 6.52 10.21 -7.73
C GLU A 52 7.55 9.36 -6.98
N GLU A 53 7.10 8.27 -6.34
CA GLU A 53 7.98 7.32 -5.64
C GLU A 53 8.68 6.32 -6.56
N GLY A 54 8.27 6.22 -7.83
CA GLY A 54 8.70 5.15 -8.73
C GLY A 54 8.38 3.76 -8.19
N HIS A 55 7.28 3.62 -7.43
CA HIS A 55 6.88 2.39 -6.78
C HIS A 55 5.36 2.22 -6.90
N HIS A 56 4.94 1.21 -7.66
CA HIS A 56 3.55 1.05 -8.07
C HIS A 56 2.85 -0.06 -7.27
N PRO A 57 1.76 0.25 -6.54
CA PRO A 57 1.00 -0.76 -5.81
C PRO A 57 0.01 -1.47 -6.74
N ASP A 58 -0.42 -2.68 -6.36
CA ASP A 58 -1.61 -3.28 -6.96
C ASP A 58 -2.85 -2.59 -6.39
N ILE A 59 -3.74 -2.14 -7.28
CA ILE A 59 -4.97 -1.44 -6.93
C ILE A 59 -6.18 -2.26 -7.38
N HIS A 60 -6.97 -2.74 -6.43
CA HIS A 60 -8.25 -3.39 -6.70
C HIS A 60 -9.40 -2.47 -6.31
N ILE A 61 -10.31 -2.20 -7.25
CA ILE A 61 -11.51 -1.40 -6.99
C ILE A 61 -12.78 -2.21 -7.20
N SER A 62 -13.72 -2.10 -6.25
CA SER A 62 -15.04 -2.70 -6.30
C SER A 62 -16.07 -1.69 -5.80
N TYR A 63 -16.70 -0.98 -6.73
CA TYR A 63 -17.57 0.16 -6.45
C TYR A 63 -16.91 1.17 -5.52
N ASN A 64 -17.32 1.26 -4.25
CA ASN A 64 -16.79 2.19 -3.26
C ASN A 64 -15.69 1.60 -2.37
N LYS A 65 -15.16 0.42 -2.70
CA LYS A 65 -14.07 -0.23 -1.96
C LYS A 65 -12.80 -0.23 -2.79
N VAL A 66 -11.69 0.14 -2.18
CA VAL A 66 -10.35 0.12 -2.78
C VAL A 66 -9.45 -0.70 -1.88
N ARG A 67 -8.82 -1.74 -2.43
CA ARG A 67 -7.77 -2.49 -1.76
C ARG A 67 -6.44 -2.17 -2.42
N LEU A 68 -5.48 -1.75 -1.61
CA LEU A 68 -4.11 -1.52 -2.03
C LEU A 68 -3.22 -2.64 -1.52
N ILE A 69 -2.28 -3.08 -2.35
CA ILE A 69 -1.24 -4.05 -1.97
C ILE A 69 0.10 -3.48 -2.42
N ASN A 70 1.04 -3.34 -1.49
CA ASN A 70 2.41 -2.94 -1.78
C ASN A 70 3.32 -4.17 -1.67
N SER A 71 4.09 -4.43 -2.72
CA SER A 71 5.17 -5.41 -2.75
C SER A 71 6.21 -4.99 -3.80
N THR A 72 7.49 -5.26 -3.53
CA THR A 72 8.54 -5.06 -4.53
C THR A 72 8.72 -6.32 -5.37
N HIS A 73 7.98 -6.41 -6.49
CA HIS A 73 7.95 -7.60 -7.36
C HIS A 73 9.34 -8.05 -7.85
N ALA A 74 10.22 -7.11 -8.18
CA ALA A 74 11.56 -7.40 -8.71
C ALA A 74 12.43 -8.25 -7.76
N ILE A 75 12.15 -8.21 -6.45
CA ILE A 75 12.87 -9.01 -5.45
C ILE A 75 11.97 -10.05 -4.75
N GLY A 76 10.70 -10.14 -5.14
CA GLY A 76 9.75 -11.12 -4.62
C GLY A 76 9.38 -10.95 -3.13
N GLY A 77 9.38 -9.72 -2.61
CA GLY A 77 9.03 -9.43 -1.21
C GLY A 77 9.08 -7.95 -0.86
N LEU A 78 9.06 -7.65 0.44
CA LEU A 78 9.02 -6.27 0.95
C LEU A 78 10.39 -5.59 0.93
N THR A 79 10.38 -4.29 0.67
CA THR A 79 11.46 -3.32 0.88
C THR A 79 10.92 -2.15 1.69
N GLU A 80 11.80 -1.22 2.06
CA GLU A 80 11.41 0.03 2.72
C GLU A 80 10.45 0.87 1.86
N ASN A 81 10.57 0.83 0.53
CA ASN A 81 9.71 1.59 -0.38
C ASN A 81 8.23 1.20 -0.25
N ASP A 82 7.95 -0.08 0.03
CA ASP A 82 6.58 -0.56 0.26
C ASP A 82 5.93 0.18 1.44
N PHE A 83 6.71 0.42 2.51
CA PHE A 83 6.27 1.13 3.71
C PHE A 83 6.26 2.65 3.53
N ILE A 84 7.23 3.20 2.79
CA ILE A 84 7.27 4.64 2.46
C ILE A 84 6.01 5.04 1.69
N LEU A 85 5.66 4.28 0.65
CA LEU A 85 4.45 4.51 -0.12
C LEU A 85 3.20 4.37 0.76
N ALA A 86 3.11 3.33 1.58
CA ALA A 86 2.00 3.13 2.52
C ALA A 86 1.85 4.29 3.52
N ALA A 87 2.96 4.80 4.06
CA ALA A 87 2.97 5.95 4.97
C ALA A 87 2.51 7.24 4.28
N LYS A 88 2.91 7.45 3.02
CA LYS A 88 2.45 8.59 2.21
C LYS A 88 0.97 8.48 1.86
N ILE A 89 0.48 7.28 1.53
CA ILE A 89 -0.96 7.01 1.33
C ILE A 89 -1.78 7.33 2.59
N ASN A 90 -1.28 6.97 3.78
CA ASN A 90 -1.95 7.31 5.05
C ASN A 90 -2.11 8.82 5.27
N ARG A 91 -1.24 9.66 4.71
CA ARG A 91 -1.35 11.12 4.84
C ARG A 91 -2.45 11.72 3.98
N ILE A 92 -2.86 11.01 2.93
CA ILE A 92 -3.98 11.40 2.08
C ILE A 92 -5.27 10.66 2.44
N LYS A 93 -5.25 9.66 3.36
CA LYS A 93 -6.46 8.98 3.85
C LYS A 93 -6.40 8.32 5.24
#